data_AF-A0A559RBK9-F1
#
_entry.id   AF-A0A559RBK9-F1
#
_cell.length_a   1.000
_cell.length_b   1.000
_cell.length_c   1.000
_cell.angle_alpha   90.00
_cell.angle_beta   90.00
_cell.angle_gamma   90.00
#
_symmetry.space_group_name_H-M   'P 1'
#
loop_
_entity.id
_entity.type
_entity.pdbx_description
1 polymer ?
#
loop_
_entity_poly.entity_id
_entity_poly.type
_entity_poly.pdbx_seq_one_letter_code
_entity_poly.pdbx_strand_id
1 'polypeptide(L)'
;MKKTIGKPENWQDFESLCKKLWGEVWGIPNKIKKNGRLGQEQAGVDVYGIPKTVTKYWGIQAKGKDDYSVAKLTKKEIITEIEKAKTFKPELEVYIIATTQNKDSKIEEFVRLKDIENRENGSFEILLFCWEDIADLIEENRDTYQWYLHGIGQIGKFDFKISFNELEDELTLRPKFEKRITRYRHTSETASEIIMKRFDAHKSILNSINPIFPFHSNKINKSWCSFDFVMENTGSAVIEDWNISIKFLEGVSKLNDGTPLFPKISLTEYVDNETKTITYRPRDNEPLIQKSNRYFKLSLLPDPNSEKIVFEWELLARDFNRKEVSEIYIEPEYIEKIEIELVNEKSELSEDDVFISYHVVEKEQ
;
A
#
# COMPACT_ATOMS: atom_id res chain seq x y z
N MET A 1 11.21 28.19 -1.66
CA MET A 1 9.98 28.49 -0.89
C MET A 1 10.01 27.60 0.35
N LYS A 2 9.99 28.17 1.57
CA LYS A 2 9.97 27.37 2.81
C LYS A 2 8.61 26.66 2.84
N LYS A 3 8.59 25.32 2.83
CA LYS A 3 7.34 24.55 3.01
C LYS A 3 6.83 24.88 4.42
N THR A 4 5.74 25.64 4.52
CA THR A 4 5.10 25.94 5.81
C THR A 4 4.36 24.70 6.31
N ILE A 5 4.58 24.32 7.58
CA ILE A 5 3.77 23.30 8.26
C ILE A 5 2.30 23.74 8.20
N GLY A 6 1.45 22.98 7.50
CA GLY A 6 0.00 23.21 7.42
C GLY A 6 -0.68 22.80 8.74
N LYS A 7 -1.88 23.28 9.05
CA LYS A 7 -2.59 22.96 10.30
C LYS A 7 -3.27 21.58 10.21
N PRO A 8 -3.46 20.86 11.34
CA PRO A 8 -4.27 19.65 11.36
C PRO A 8 -5.74 19.95 11.00
N GLU A 9 -6.38 19.05 10.24
CA GLU A 9 -7.74 19.26 9.70
C GLU A 9 -8.84 19.15 10.76
N ASN A 10 -8.61 18.36 11.81
CA ASN A 10 -9.56 18.15 12.90
C ASN A 10 -8.87 18.24 14.28
N TRP A 11 -9.69 18.40 15.32
CA TRP A 11 -9.19 18.58 16.68
C TRP A 11 -8.57 17.30 17.28
N GLN A 12 -8.99 16.10 16.86
CA GLN A 12 -8.42 14.83 17.34
C GLN A 12 -6.97 14.64 16.86
N ASP A 13 -6.70 15.03 15.62
CA ASP A 13 -5.37 15.02 15.03
C ASP A 13 -4.49 16.07 15.69
N PHE A 14 -5.03 17.25 16.00
CA PHE A 14 -4.32 18.26 16.76
C PHE A 14 -3.98 17.79 18.19
N GLU A 15 -4.87 17.08 18.87
CA GLU A 15 -4.58 16.48 20.18
C GLU A 15 -3.49 15.40 20.07
N SER A 16 -3.52 14.60 19.00
CA SER A 16 -2.48 13.60 18.71
C SER A 16 -1.12 14.25 18.41
N LEU A 17 -1.12 15.36 17.68
CA LEU A 17 0.05 16.20 17.45
C LEU A 17 0.62 16.70 18.76
N CYS A 18 -0.21 17.27 19.63
CA CYS A 18 0.23 17.77 20.92
C CYS A 18 0.89 16.66 21.75
N LYS A 19 0.27 15.47 21.83
CA LYS A 19 0.88 14.34 22.52
C LYS A 19 2.24 13.95 21.93
N LYS A 20 2.37 13.88 20.60
CA LYS A 20 3.64 13.51 19.96
C LYS A 20 4.72 14.57 20.20
N LEU A 21 4.40 15.83 19.91
CA LEU A 21 5.31 16.97 20.01
C LEU A 21 5.85 17.14 21.43
N TRP A 22 4.95 17.32 22.40
CA TRP A 22 5.38 17.53 23.79
C TRP A 22 5.97 16.27 24.41
N GLY A 23 5.67 15.08 23.89
CA GLY A 23 6.37 13.85 24.25
C GLY A 23 7.87 13.89 23.95
N GLU A 24 8.25 14.46 22.80
CA GLU A 24 9.64 14.66 22.41
C GLU A 24 10.26 15.86 23.16
N VAL A 25 9.61 17.02 23.15
CA VAL A 25 10.08 18.24 23.84
C VAL A 25 10.36 17.98 25.32
N TRP A 26 9.47 17.23 26.00
CA TRP A 26 9.63 16.91 27.41
C TRP A 26 10.56 15.71 27.68
N GLY A 27 11.07 15.04 26.64
CA GLY A 27 11.92 13.86 26.75
C GLY A 27 11.21 12.64 27.37
N ILE A 28 9.89 12.52 27.18
CA ILE A 28 9.04 11.48 27.76
C ILE A 28 8.05 10.85 26.77
N PRO A 29 8.48 10.37 25.59
CA PRO A 29 7.59 9.91 24.53
C PRO A 29 6.64 8.79 24.96
N ASN A 30 7.05 7.96 25.93
CA ASN A 30 6.28 6.81 26.41
C ASN A 30 5.41 7.11 27.66
N LYS A 31 5.66 8.25 28.34
CA LYS A 31 4.95 8.63 29.57
C LYS A 31 3.90 9.73 29.37
N ILE A 32 3.97 10.50 28.29
CA ILE A 32 2.92 11.44 27.93
C ILE A 32 1.64 10.69 27.50
N LYS A 33 0.47 11.12 27.98
CA LYS A 33 -0.81 10.44 27.76
C LYS A 33 -1.90 11.44 27.39
N LYS A 34 -2.88 10.97 26.61
CA LYS A 34 -4.17 11.64 26.43
C LYS A 34 -5.03 11.36 27.65
N ASN A 35 -5.82 12.34 28.07
CA ASN A 35 -6.63 12.28 29.27
C ASN A 35 -8.04 11.79 28.96
N GLY A 36 -8.41 10.61 29.45
CA GLY A 36 -9.76 10.07 29.32
C GLY A 36 -10.22 9.79 27.87
N ARG A 37 -11.49 9.41 27.73
CA ARG A 37 -12.19 9.27 26.44
C ARG A 37 -13.11 10.45 26.20
N LEU A 38 -13.47 10.66 24.92
CA LEU A 38 -14.48 11.63 24.50
C LEU A 38 -15.76 11.52 25.35
N GLY A 39 -16.20 12.66 25.90
CA GLY A 39 -17.40 12.75 26.74
C GLY A 39 -17.19 12.51 28.24
N GLN A 40 -15.98 12.19 28.69
CA GLN A 40 -15.64 12.17 30.10
C GLN A 40 -15.22 13.56 30.59
N GLU A 41 -15.42 13.83 31.88
CA GLU A 41 -14.92 15.05 32.51
C GLU A 41 -13.39 14.97 32.60
N GLN A 42 -12.69 15.77 31.79
CA GLN A 42 -11.23 15.74 31.65
C GLN A 42 -10.53 16.89 32.40
N ALA A 43 -11.25 17.57 33.30
CA ALA A 43 -10.75 18.74 34.04
C ALA A 43 -10.08 19.79 33.13
N GLY A 44 -10.52 19.94 31.87
CA GLY A 44 -9.91 20.89 30.92
C GLY A 44 -8.44 20.58 30.58
N VAL A 45 -8.03 19.31 30.63
CA VAL A 45 -6.69 18.84 30.26
C VAL A 45 -6.84 17.68 29.30
N ASP A 46 -6.45 17.84 28.03
CA ASP A 46 -6.55 16.79 27.00
C ASP A 46 -5.32 15.88 26.97
N VAL A 47 -4.13 16.43 27.28
CA VAL A 47 -2.85 15.69 27.31
C VAL A 47 -2.10 16.04 28.59
N TYR A 48 -1.44 15.06 29.20
CA TYR A 48 -0.65 15.31 30.41
C TYR A 48 0.59 14.42 30.48
N GLY A 49 1.55 14.85 31.29
CA GLY A 49 2.76 14.11 31.60
C GLY A 49 3.61 14.81 32.66
N ILE A 50 4.70 14.17 33.09
CA ILE A 50 5.70 14.79 33.95
C ILE A 50 6.97 14.93 33.10
N PRO A 51 7.36 16.15 32.69
CA PRO A 51 8.59 16.33 31.93
C PRO A 51 9.80 15.74 32.61
N LYS A 52 10.79 15.30 31.82
CA LYS A 52 11.95 14.53 32.32
C LYS A 52 12.73 15.23 33.43
N THR A 53 12.72 16.57 33.46
CA THR A 53 13.51 17.41 34.36
C THR A 53 12.76 17.88 35.61
N VAL A 54 11.46 17.58 35.73
CA VAL A 54 10.61 18.04 36.84
C VAL A 54 9.87 16.87 37.50
N THR A 55 9.16 17.14 38.60
CA THR A 55 8.48 16.10 39.40
C THR A 55 6.97 16.24 39.45
N LYS A 56 6.42 17.36 38.94
CA LYS A 56 4.99 17.65 38.94
C LYS A 56 4.39 17.54 37.54
N TYR A 57 3.07 17.40 37.48
CA TYR A 57 2.35 17.23 36.22
C TYR A 57 2.26 18.53 35.43
N TRP A 58 2.47 18.42 34.13
CA TRP A 58 2.15 19.44 33.14
C TRP A 58 0.95 18.97 32.34
N GLY A 59 -0.01 19.87 32.13
CA GLY A 59 -1.24 19.61 31.40
C GLY A 59 -1.31 20.45 30.13
N ILE A 60 -1.93 19.93 29.08
CA ILE A 60 -2.16 20.62 27.82
C ILE A 60 -3.64 20.53 27.48
N GLN A 61 -4.24 21.68 27.16
CA GLN A 61 -5.52 21.75 26.47
C GLN A 61 -5.28 22.09 25.00
N ALA A 62 -5.67 21.18 24.12
CA ALA A 62 -5.59 21.30 22.68
C ALA A 62 -6.90 21.88 22.12
N LYS A 63 -6.84 23.11 21.61
CA LYS A 63 -7.94 23.76 20.90
C LYS A 63 -7.68 23.78 19.40
N GLY A 64 -8.03 22.67 18.75
CA GLY A 64 -8.17 22.59 17.29
C GLY A 64 -9.39 23.38 16.84
N LYS A 65 -9.24 24.24 15.83
CA LYS A 65 -10.35 24.93 15.19
C LYS A 65 -10.25 24.58 13.72
N ASP A 66 -11.22 23.84 13.23
CA ASP A 66 -11.29 23.40 11.84
C ASP A 66 -11.19 24.64 10.93
N ASP A 67 -10.52 24.56 9.78
CA ASP A 67 -10.36 25.69 8.85
C ASP A 67 -11.71 26.25 8.34
N TYR A 68 -12.80 25.48 8.49
CA TYR A 68 -14.18 25.90 8.20
C TYR A 68 -14.88 26.63 9.35
N SER A 69 -14.35 26.52 10.57
CA SER A 69 -14.89 27.18 11.75
C SER A 69 -14.18 28.53 11.96
N VAL A 70 -14.88 29.64 11.71
CA VAL A 70 -14.41 31.01 11.99
C VAL A 70 -14.29 31.28 13.51
N ALA A 71 -14.29 30.23 14.34
CA ALA A 71 -14.40 30.30 15.79
C ALA A 71 -13.07 30.68 16.43
N LYS A 72 -12.91 31.97 16.76
CA LYS A 72 -11.76 32.52 17.51
C LYS A 72 -11.72 32.02 18.96
N LEU A 73 -10.52 31.77 19.49
CA LEU A 73 -10.29 31.48 20.89
C LEU A 73 -10.64 32.74 21.67
N THR A 74 -11.58 32.62 22.61
CA THR A 74 -12.08 33.79 23.35
C THR A 74 -11.50 33.83 24.75
N LYS A 75 -11.40 35.04 25.33
CA LYS A 75 -11.01 35.23 26.74
C LYS A 75 -11.90 34.42 27.70
N LYS A 76 -13.20 34.31 27.41
CA LYS A 76 -14.16 33.53 28.21
C LYS A 76 -13.86 32.04 28.14
N GLU A 77 -13.54 31.52 26.95
CA GLU A 77 -13.14 30.13 26.77
C GLU A 77 -11.86 29.84 27.57
N ILE A 78 -10.84 30.70 27.46
CA ILE A 78 -9.58 30.60 28.23
C ILE A 78 -9.84 30.53 29.74
N ILE A 79 -10.61 31.47 30.30
CA ILE A 79 -10.96 31.47 31.73
C ILE A 79 -11.63 30.15 32.12
N THR A 80 -12.57 29.68 31.29
CA THR A 80 -13.33 28.46 31.57
C THR A 80 -12.42 27.24 31.63
N GLU A 81 -11.46 27.10 30.72
CA GLU A 81 -10.53 25.97 30.74
C GLU A 81 -9.52 26.07 31.90
N ILE A 82 -9.04 27.27 32.24
CA ILE A 82 -8.18 27.47 33.42
C ILE A 82 -8.89 27.03 34.72
N GLU A 83 -10.15 27.43 34.91
CA GLU A 83 -10.89 27.05 36.12
C GLU A 83 -11.15 25.54 36.19
N LYS A 84 -11.37 24.87 35.06
CA LYS A 84 -11.44 23.40 35.04
C LYS A 84 -10.09 22.77 35.38
N ALA A 85 -8.99 23.28 34.84
CA ALA A 85 -7.65 22.73 35.08
C ALA A 85 -7.23 22.80 36.55
N LYS A 86 -7.78 23.72 37.34
CA LYS A 86 -7.60 23.77 38.80
C LYS A 86 -8.15 22.53 39.53
N THR A 87 -9.08 21.79 38.94
CA THR A 87 -9.63 20.56 39.52
C THR A 87 -8.84 19.31 39.14
N PHE A 88 -7.84 19.43 38.26
CA PHE A 88 -6.99 18.31 37.85
C PHE A 88 -6.21 17.74 39.05
N LYS A 89 -6.19 16.41 39.17
CA LYS A 89 -5.51 15.70 40.27
C LYS A 89 -4.60 14.58 39.72
N PRO A 90 -3.35 14.49 40.19
CA PRO A 90 -2.64 15.41 41.11
C PRO A 90 -2.43 16.81 40.51
N GLU A 91 -2.20 17.82 41.34
CA GLU A 91 -2.13 19.22 40.90
C GLU A 91 -1.06 19.47 39.81
N LEU A 92 -1.40 20.34 38.88
CA LEU A 92 -0.49 20.78 37.83
C LEU A 92 0.55 21.77 38.37
N GLU A 93 1.72 21.77 37.75
CA GLU A 93 2.73 22.82 37.88
C GLU A 93 2.66 23.80 36.72
N VAL A 94 2.42 23.30 35.50
CA VAL A 94 2.24 24.10 34.29
C VAL A 94 1.02 23.64 33.52
N TYR A 95 0.25 24.59 33.01
CA TYR A 95 -0.89 24.38 32.15
C TYR A 95 -0.69 25.10 30.81
N ILE A 96 -0.69 24.33 29.74
CA ILE A 96 -0.45 24.79 28.38
C ILE A 96 -1.78 24.86 27.63
N ILE A 97 -2.10 26.02 27.08
CA ILE A 97 -3.17 26.18 26.11
C ILE A 97 -2.52 26.15 24.73
N ALA A 98 -2.73 25.08 23.98
CA ALA A 98 -2.25 24.92 22.62
C ALA A 98 -3.39 25.19 21.63
N THR A 99 -3.16 26.00 20.60
CA THR A 99 -4.18 26.30 19.59
C THR A 99 -3.64 26.35 18.17
N THR A 100 -4.47 25.92 17.22
CA THR A 100 -4.23 26.05 15.76
C THR A 100 -4.45 27.48 15.26
N GLN A 101 -4.83 28.42 16.13
CA GLN A 101 -4.96 29.82 15.76
C GLN A 101 -3.62 30.52 15.67
N ASN A 102 -3.57 31.49 14.77
CA ASN A 102 -2.44 32.39 14.65
C ASN A 102 -2.39 33.32 15.88
N LYS A 103 -1.20 33.84 16.18
CA LYS A 103 -0.99 34.78 17.28
C LYS A 103 -1.97 35.96 17.26
N ASP A 104 -2.55 36.27 18.41
CA ASP A 104 -3.37 37.45 18.65
C ASP A 104 -2.84 38.18 19.89
N SER A 105 -2.30 39.37 19.70
CA SER A 105 -1.63 40.14 20.76
C SER A 105 -2.52 40.40 21.97
N LYS A 106 -3.84 40.55 21.79
CA LYS A 106 -4.79 40.77 22.89
C LYS A 106 -5.06 39.50 23.69
N ILE A 107 -4.96 38.34 23.06
CA ILE A 107 -5.08 37.04 23.72
C ILE A 107 -3.78 36.71 24.45
N GLU A 108 -2.62 36.93 23.81
CA GLU A 108 -1.31 36.72 24.46
C GLU A 108 -1.14 37.61 25.69
N GLU A 109 -1.48 38.90 25.60
CA GLU A 109 -1.47 39.82 26.75
C GLU A 109 -2.40 39.34 27.87
N PHE A 110 -3.60 38.89 27.49
CA PHE A 110 -4.57 38.39 28.46
C PHE A 110 -4.08 37.13 29.18
N VAL A 111 -3.45 36.17 28.47
CA VAL A 111 -2.87 34.97 29.10
C VAL A 111 -1.71 35.34 30.02
N ARG A 112 -0.83 36.26 29.63
CA ARG A 112 0.27 36.72 30.51
C ARG A 112 -0.24 37.32 31.81
N LEU A 113 -1.30 38.13 31.78
CA LEU A 113 -1.92 38.68 33.00
C LEU A 113 -2.54 37.58 33.85
N LYS A 114 -3.21 36.60 33.22
CA LYS A 114 -3.83 35.47 33.93
C LYS A 114 -2.82 34.51 34.54
N ASP A 115 -1.66 34.32 33.91
CA ASP A 115 -0.55 33.56 34.49
C ASP A 115 -0.10 34.17 35.82
N ILE A 116 0.18 35.48 35.84
CA ILE A 116 0.61 36.19 37.05
C ILE A 116 -0.44 36.02 38.15
N GLU A 117 -1.70 36.31 37.85
CA GLU A 117 -2.82 36.15 38.80
C GLU A 117 -2.94 34.71 39.32
N ASN A 118 -2.78 33.70 38.47
CA ASN A 118 -2.92 32.30 38.86
C ASN A 118 -1.77 31.84 39.76
N ARG A 119 -0.54 32.25 39.45
CA ARG A 119 0.65 31.94 40.27
C ARG A 119 0.67 32.68 41.59
N GLU A 120 0.23 33.94 41.64
CA GLU A 120 0.08 34.70 42.90
C GLU A 120 -0.91 34.03 43.86
N ASN A 121 -1.92 33.34 43.32
CA ASN A 121 -2.87 32.54 44.09
C ASN A 121 -2.35 31.13 44.46
N GLY A 122 -1.07 30.84 44.22
CA GLY A 122 -0.44 29.55 44.55
C GLY A 122 -0.84 28.39 43.64
N SER A 123 -1.36 28.68 42.44
CA SER A 123 -1.73 27.68 41.44
C SER A 123 -0.61 27.48 40.40
N PHE A 124 -0.92 26.86 39.26
CA PHE A 124 0.03 26.53 38.19
C PHE A 124 0.38 27.72 37.28
N GLU A 125 1.51 27.63 36.59
CA GLU A 125 1.90 28.52 35.50
C GLU A 125 1.01 28.29 34.26
N ILE A 126 0.71 29.36 33.52
CA ILE A 126 -0.11 29.28 32.30
C ILE A 126 0.70 29.70 31.08
N LEU A 127 0.80 28.81 30.10
CA LEU A 127 1.48 29.07 28.82
C LEU A 127 0.49 29.02 27.65
N LEU A 128 0.72 29.85 26.64
CA LEU A 128 -0.02 29.84 25.38
C LEU A 128 0.92 29.49 24.23
N PHE A 129 0.54 28.51 23.41
CA PHE A 129 1.22 28.18 22.17
C PHE A 129 0.24 28.34 21.01
N CYS A 130 0.47 29.36 20.19
CA CYS A 130 -0.25 29.56 18.94
C CYS A 130 0.36 28.71 17.82
N TRP A 131 -0.29 28.67 16.66
CA TRP A 131 0.13 27.81 15.57
C TRP A 131 1.57 28.08 15.12
N GLU A 132 1.99 29.35 15.09
CA GLU A 132 3.36 29.71 14.73
C GLU A 132 4.38 29.13 15.73
N ASP A 133 4.09 29.18 17.04
CA ASP A 133 4.97 28.59 18.06
C ASP A 133 5.04 27.07 17.94
N ILE A 134 3.90 26.44 17.67
CA ILE A 134 3.81 24.98 17.49
C ILE A 134 4.55 24.55 16.22
N ALA A 135 4.42 25.31 15.13
CA ALA A 135 5.11 25.04 13.88
C ALA A 135 6.63 25.14 14.04
N ASP A 136 7.11 26.17 14.74
CA ASP A 136 8.54 26.32 15.06
C ASP A 136 9.03 25.13 15.90
N LEU A 137 8.28 24.74 16.95
CA LEU A 137 8.59 23.56 17.75
C LEU A 137 8.61 22.26 16.92
N ILE A 138 7.69 22.09 15.97
CA ILE A 138 7.70 20.92 15.07
C ILE A 138 8.96 20.91 14.21
N GLU A 139 9.37 22.04 13.64
CA GLU A 139 10.60 22.14 12.83
C GLU A 139 11.86 21.84 13.65
N GLU A 140 11.88 22.23 14.94
CA GLU A 140 13.01 22.03 15.84
C GLU A 140 13.12 20.58 16.39
N ASN A 141 12.04 19.80 16.34
CA ASN A 141 11.96 18.46 16.95
C ASN A 141 11.85 17.38 15.87
N ARG A 142 12.98 16.73 15.55
CA ARG A 142 13.14 15.86 14.37
C ARG A 142 12.16 14.70 14.34
N ASP A 143 11.91 14.01 15.46
CA ASP A 143 11.07 12.81 15.44
C ASP A 143 9.59 13.18 15.24
N THR A 144 9.19 14.35 15.74
CA THR A 144 7.87 14.93 15.53
C THR A 144 7.75 15.47 14.12
N TYR A 145 8.75 16.16 13.58
CA TYR A 145 8.78 16.61 12.19
C TYR A 145 8.58 15.45 11.22
N GLN A 146 9.34 14.37 11.39
CA GLN A 146 9.20 13.16 10.56
C GLN A 146 7.81 12.53 10.73
N TRP A 147 7.34 12.38 11.97
CA TRP A 147 5.99 11.88 12.21
C TRP A 147 4.90 12.79 11.63
N TYR A 148 5.12 14.10 11.60
CA TYR A 148 4.20 15.08 11.02
C TYR A 148 4.11 14.93 9.50
N LEU A 149 5.27 14.76 8.84
CA LEU A 149 5.36 14.50 7.40
C LEU A 149 4.76 13.16 7.00
N HIS A 150 4.90 12.13 7.84
CA HIS A 150 4.49 10.76 7.53
C HIS A 150 3.12 10.35 8.12
N GLY A 151 2.55 11.12 9.06
CA GLY A 151 1.42 10.71 9.90
C GLY A 151 0.19 11.60 9.74
N ILE A 152 0.22 12.84 10.25
CA ILE A 152 -1.02 13.64 10.38
C ILE A 152 -1.53 14.20 9.04
N GLY A 153 -0.64 14.63 8.14
CA GLY A 153 -1.07 15.22 6.86
C GLY A 153 -1.43 14.21 5.76
N GLN A 154 -1.36 12.91 6.06
CA GLN A 154 -1.34 11.82 5.07
C GLN A 154 -2.37 10.72 5.37
N ILE A 155 -2.77 10.51 6.62
CA ILE A 155 -3.78 9.50 6.97
C ILE A 155 -5.13 9.89 6.33
N GLY A 156 -5.52 9.16 5.28
CA GLY A 156 -6.75 9.38 4.51
C GLY A 156 -6.65 10.39 3.36
N LYS A 157 -5.49 11.07 3.20
CA LYS A 157 -5.29 12.03 2.10
C LYS A 157 -4.85 11.37 0.81
N PHE A 158 -3.89 10.47 0.90
CA PHE A 158 -3.44 9.65 -0.22
C PHE A 158 -3.83 8.22 0.05
N ASP A 159 -4.55 7.64 -0.89
CA ASP A 159 -4.90 6.23 -0.88
C ASP A 159 -4.88 5.72 -2.31
N PHE A 160 -4.60 4.44 -2.45
CA PHE A 160 -4.37 3.80 -3.73
C PHE A 160 -4.82 2.36 -3.67
N LYS A 161 -5.61 1.97 -4.66
CA LYS A 161 -6.16 0.63 -4.78
C LYS A 161 -5.78 0.05 -6.14
N ILE A 162 -5.41 -1.23 -6.13
CA ILE A 162 -5.32 -2.01 -7.36
C ILE A 162 -6.59 -2.83 -7.52
N SER A 163 -7.01 -3.03 -8.76
CA SER A 163 -8.13 -3.89 -9.13
C SER A 163 -7.90 -4.44 -10.54
N PHE A 164 -8.78 -5.33 -10.99
CA PHE A 164 -8.64 -6.06 -12.23
C PHE A 164 -9.86 -5.88 -13.12
N ASN A 165 -9.66 -5.87 -14.44
CA ASN A 165 -10.73 -5.77 -15.44
C ASN A 165 -11.68 -4.58 -15.14
N GLU A 166 -12.96 -4.85 -14.92
CA GLU A 166 -14.00 -3.85 -14.62
C GLU A 166 -14.02 -3.47 -13.12
N LEU A 167 -12.86 -3.18 -12.53
CA LEU A 167 -12.66 -2.81 -11.12
C LEU A 167 -12.98 -3.94 -10.11
N GLU A 168 -12.73 -5.20 -10.48
CA GLU A 168 -12.86 -6.35 -9.60
C GLU A 168 -11.67 -6.44 -8.61
N ASP A 169 -11.93 -6.75 -7.35
CA ASP A 169 -10.90 -6.83 -6.30
C ASP A 169 -10.07 -8.11 -6.37
N GLU A 170 -10.64 -9.14 -6.98
CA GLU A 170 -10.05 -10.46 -7.14
C GLU A 170 -10.07 -10.86 -8.62
N LEU A 171 -9.10 -11.66 -9.04
CA LEU A 171 -9.01 -12.17 -10.39
C LEU A 171 -8.73 -13.68 -10.37
N THR A 172 -9.49 -14.41 -11.20
CA THR A 172 -9.25 -15.84 -11.47
C THR A 172 -8.93 -16.03 -12.94
N LEU A 173 -7.73 -16.50 -13.23
CA LEU A 173 -7.28 -16.84 -14.57
C LEU A 173 -7.69 -18.26 -14.93
N ARG A 174 -8.17 -18.44 -16.17
CA ARG A 174 -8.54 -19.75 -16.73
C ARG A 174 -7.64 -20.12 -17.92
N PRO A 175 -6.35 -20.44 -17.69
CA PRO A 175 -5.46 -20.84 -18.76
C PRO A 175 -5.90 -22.18 -19.34
N LYS A 176 -5.83 -22.32 -20.66
CA LYS A 176 -6.06 -23.61 -21.33
C LYS A 176 -4.78 -24.42 -21.34
N PHE A 177 -4.76 -25.57 -20.67
CA PHE A 177 -3.63 -26.49 -20.68
C PHE A 177 -3.98 -27.80 -21.38
N GLU A 178 -2.97 -28.46 -21.95
CA GLU A 178 -3.11 -29.82 -22.47
C GLU A 178 -2.72 -30.80 -21.36
N LYS A 179 -3.67 -31.65 -20.97
CA LYS A 179 -3.47 -32.73 -20.00
C LYS A 179 -3.33 -34.03 -20.76
N ARG A 180 -2.10 -34.52 -20.87
CA ARG A 180 -1.81 -35.79 -21.52
C ARG A 180 -1.86 -36.90 -20.49
N ILE A 181 -2.59 -37.96 -20.80
CA ILE A 181 -2.72 -39.16 -19.98
C ILE A 181 -2.14 -40.32 -20.79
N THR A 182 -0.98 -40.82 -20.37
CA THR A 182 -0.32 -41.97 -20.99
C THR A 182 -0.79 -43.24 -20.31
N ARG A 183 -1.40 -44.14 -21.09
CA ARG A 183 -1.88 -45.44 -20.64
C ARG A 183 -1.01 -46.55 -21.20
N TYR A 184 -0.51 -47.40 -20.33
CA TYR A 184 0.34 -48.51 -20.73
C TYR A 184 -0.49 -49.73 -21.14
N ARG A 185 -0.19 -50.29 -22.32
CA ARG A 185 -0.83 -51.51 -22.81
C ARG A 185 0.22 -52.51 -23.31
N HIS A 186 0.11 -53.74 -22.84
CA HIS A 186 1.00 -54.81 -23.27
C HIS A 186 0.79 -55.17 -24.75
N THR A 187 1.88 -55.33 -25.50
CA THR A 187 1.88 -55.73 -26.91
C THR A 187 2.85 -56.87 -27.17
N SER A 188 2.68 -57.58 -28.29
CA SER A 188 3.63 -58.59 -28.80
C SER A 188 4.59 -58.04 -29.86
N GLU A 189 4.58 -56.73 -30.10
CA GLU A 189 5.49 -56.04 -31.03
C GLU A 189 6.95 -56.09 -30.53
N THR A 190 7.91 -55.98 -31.44
CA THR A 190 9.33 -56.03 -31.10
C THR A 190 9.80 -54.71 -30.45
N ALA A 191 10.82 -54.78 -29.59
CA ALA A 191 11.35 -53.62 -28.87
C ALA A 191 11.77 -52.46 -29.81
N SER A 192 12.30 -52.79 -31.00
CA SER A 192 12.67 -51.81 -32.02
C SER A 192 11.47 -51.04 -32.60
N GLU A 193 10.32 -51.70 -32.78
CA GLU A 193 9.09 -51.07 -33.28
C GLU A 193 8.49 -50.12 -32.24
N ILE A 194 8.57 -50.49 -30.96
CA ILE A 194 8.13 -49.67 -29.83
C ILE A 194 9.00 -48.41 -29.67
N ILE A 195 10.34 -48.56 -29.74
CA ILE A 195 11.28 -47.44 -29.61
C ILE A 195 11.07 -46.40 -30.73
N MET A 196 10.83 -46.85 -31.96
CA MET A 196 10.60 -45.94 -33.09
C MET A 196 9.30 -45.13 -32.90
N LYS A 197 8.23 -45.75 -32.39
CA LYS A 197 6.97 -45.08 -32.03
C LYS A 197 7.14 -44.10 -30.85
N ARG A 198 7.93 -44.46 -29.82
CA ARG A 198 8.27 -43.57 -28.68
C ARG A 198 9.04 -42.33 -29.12
N PHE A 199 9.95 -42.46 -30.08
CA PHE A 199 10.80 -41.35 -30.53
C PHE A 199 9.99 -40.24 -31.22
N ASP A 200 9.00 -40.59 -32.03
CA ASP A 200 8.10 -39.63 -32.67
C ASP A 200 7.19 -38.92 -31.66
N ALA A 201 6.71 -39.64 -30.64
CA ALA A 201 5.92 -39.06 -29.54
C ALA A 201 6.74 -38.07 -28.69
N HIS A 202 7.98 -38.40 -28.34
CA HIS A 202 8.87 -37.52 -27.58
C HIS A 202 9.20 -36.20 -28.30
N LYS A 203 9.30 -36.21 -29.63
CA LYS A 203 9.50 -34.99 -30.44
C LYS A 203 8.28 -34.06 -30.37
N SER A 204 7.06 -34.59 -30.21
CA SER A 204 5.84 -33.81 -29.98
C SER A 204 5.85 -33.15 -28.59
N ILE A 205 6.27 -33.89 -27.56
CA ILE A 205 6.34 -33.43 -26.16
C ILE A 205 7.32 -32.26 -25.98
N LEU A 206 8.52 -32.34 -26.55
CA LEU A 206 9.50 -31.24 -26.44
C LEU A 206 8.98 -29.91 -27.04
N ASN A 207 8.07 -29.98 -28.02
CA ASN A 207 7.46 -28.80 -28.65
C ASN A 207 6.29 -28.20 -27.86
N SER A 208 5.66 -28.95 -26.95
CA SER A 208 4.58 -28.44 -26.07
C SER A 208 5.10 -27.90 -24.74
N ILE A 209 6.30 -28.30 -24.33
CA ILE A 209 7.00 -27.81 -23.13
C ILE A 209 7.68 -26.47 -23.39
N ASN A 210 8.26 -26.27 -24.58
CA ASN A 210 8.96 -25.04 -24.91
C ASN A 210 8.00 -23.99 -25.51
N PRO A 211 7.70 -22.88 -24.81
CA PRO A 211 6.77 -21.86 -25.30
C PRO A 211 7.39 -20.94 -26.36
N ILE A 212 8.63 -21.22 -26.79
CA ILE A 212 9.41 -20.40 -27.73
C ILE A 212 9.31 -21.04 -29.10
N PHE A 213 8.48 -20.45 -29.96
CA PHE A 213 8.43 -20.84 -31.37
C PHE A 213 9.32 -19.94 -32.23
N PRO A 214 10.00 -20.49 -33.25
CA PRO A 214 10.73 -19.68 -34.23
C PRO A 214 9.79 -18.73 -34.97
N PHE A 215 10.34 -17.62 -35.47
CA PHE A 215 9.63 -16.47 -36.07
C PHE A 215 8.63 -16.77 -37.21
N HIS A 216 8.63 -17.99 -37.77
CA HIS A 216 7.75 -18.40 -38.86
C HIS A 216 6.80 -19.54 -38.44
N SER A 217 6.69 -19.82 -37.15
CA SER A 217 5.71 -20.82 -36.71
C SER A 217 4.31 -20.27 -36.92
N ASN A 218 3.47 -21.06 -37.56
CA ASN A 218 2.02 -20.87 -37.54
C ASN A 218 1.43 -21.30 -36.19
N LYS A 219 2.19 -21.35 -35.09
CA LYS A 219 1.68 -21.84 -33.80
C LYS A 219 1.30 -20.68 -32.87
N ILE A 220 0.17 -20.81 -32.19
CA ILE A 220 -0.31 -19.90 -31.13
C ILE A 220 -0.44 -20.71 -29.85
N ASN A 221 0.20 -20.23 -28.78
CA ASN A 221 -0.05 -20.72 -27.43
C ASN A 221 -1.34 -20.07 -26.90
N LYS A 222 -2.35 -20.88 -26.61
CA LYS A 222 -3.67 -20.46 -26.10
C LYS A 222 -3.73 -20.45 -24.56
N SER A 223 -2.63 -20.80 -23.88
CA SER A 223 -2.49 -20.73 -22.43
C SER A 223 -2.14 -19.32 -21.92
N TRP A 224 -1.88 -18.36 -22.81
CA TRP A 224 -1.68 -16.95 -22.42
C TRP A 224 -2.96 -16.37 -21.85
N CYS A 225 -2.86 -15.76 -20.68
CA CYS A 225 -3.94 -15.02 -20.05
C CYS A 225 -3.67 -13.53 -20.21
N SER A 226 -4.73 -12.77 -20.50
CA SER A 226 -4.66 -11.30 -20.52
C SER A 226 -5.79 -10.72 -19.70
N PHE A 227 -5.49 -9.67 -18.94
CA PHE A 227 -6.42 -8.96 -18.09
C PHE A 227 -5.99 -7.50 -17.98
N ASP A 228 -6.90 -6.64 -17.55
CA ASP A 228 -6.57 -5.23 -17.31
C ASP A 228 -6.13 -5.07 -15.84
N PHE A 229 -4.97 -4.46 -15.63
CA PHE A 229 -4.49 -4.08 -14.32
C PHE A 229 -4.88 -2.62 -14.08
N VAL A 230 -5.75 -2.39 -13.09
CA VAL A 230 -6.34 -1.08 -12.82
C VAL A 230 -5.70 -0.48 -11.57
N MET A 231 -5.38 0.80 -11.65
CA MET A 231 -4.71 1.60 -10.64
C MET A 231 -5.61 2.78 -10.32
N GLU A 232 -6.15 2.82 -9.11
CA GLU A 232 -7.13 3.82 -8.69
C GLU A 232 -6.59 4.68 -7.56
N ASN A 233 -6.76 6.01 -7.68
CA ASN A 233 -6.57 6.93 -6.56
C ASN A 233 -7.88 7.07 -5.77
N THR A 234 -7.95 6.36 -4.66
CA THR A 234 -9.07 6.38 -3.71
C THR A 234 -8.93 7.48 -2.65
N GLY A 235 -7.78 8.19 -2.64
CA GLY A 235 -7.50 9.30 -1.73
C GLY A 235 -8.19 10.61 -2.12
N SER A 236 -8.08 11.59 -1.24
CA SER A 236 -8.59 12.97 -1.44
C SER A 236 -7.55 13.93 -2.06
N ALA A 237 -6.30 13.50 -2.25
CA ALA A 237 -5.24 14.27 -2.92
C ALA A 237 -4.81 13.67 -4.26
N VAL A 238 -4.29 14.54 -5.13
CA VAL A 238 -3.72 14.16 -6.43
C VAL A 238 -2.37 13.47 -6.23
N ILE A 239 -2.16 12.32 -6.86
CA ILE A 239 -0.89 11.60 -6.86
C ILE A 239 -0.03 12.10 -8.03
N GLU A 240 1.11 12.72 -7.74
CA GLU A 240 2.04 13.33 -8.70
C GLU A 240 3.39 12.60 -8.75
N ASP A 241 4.10 12.72 -9.88
CA ASP A 241 5.40 12.09 -10.16
C ASP A 241 5.45 10.61 -9.76
N TRP A 242 4.44 9.86 -10.19
CA TRP A 242 4.25 8.50 -9.73
C TRP A 242 4.67 7.45 -10.75
N ASN A 243 5.02 6.28 -10.24
CA ASN A 243 5.21 5.06 -10.98
C ASN A 243 4.81 3.88 -10.10
N ILE A 244 4.42 2.77 -10.73
CA ILE A 244 4.16 1.52 -10.03
C ILE A 244 5.07 0.43 -10.61
N SER A 245 5.64 -0.38 -9.73
CA SER A 245 6.38 -1.57 -10.10
C SER A 245 5.66 -2.81 -9.59
N ILE A 246 5.49 -3.80 -10.44
CA ILE A 246 4.82 -5.07 -10.16
C ILE A 246 5.85 -6.17 -10.37
N LYS A 247 6.16 -6.93 -9.32
CA LYS A 247 7.10 -8.03 -9.35
C LYS A 247 6.38 -9.33 -9.05
N PHE A 248 6.34 -10.23 -10.03
CA PHE A 248 5.78 -11.56 -9.85
C PHE A 248 6.78 -12.45 -9.12
N LEU A 249 6.37 -12.95 -7.96
CA LEU A 249 7.19 -13.78 -7.09
C LEU A 249 7.02 -15.27 -7.45
N GLU A 250 5.78 -15.69 -7.72
CA GLU A 250 5.41 -17.09 -7.96
C GLU A 250 4.29 -17.20 -9.01
N GLY A 251 4.18 -18.36 -9.66
CA GLY A 251 3.06 -18.73 -10.54
C GLY A 251 3.11 -18.18 -11.98
N VAL A 252 4.18 -17.46 -12.36
CA VAL A 252 4.35 -16.89 -13.72
C VAL A 252 5.57 -17.46 -14.41
N SER A 253 5.36 -18.18 -15.51
CA SER A 253 6.44 -18.69 -16.37
C SER A 253 6.98 -17.63 -17.31
N LYS A 254 6.11 -16.79 -17.91
CA LYS A 254 6.54 -15.77 -18.87
C LYS A 254 5.64 -14.53 -18.85
N LEU A 255 6.23 -13.35 -19.03
CA LEU A 255 5.54 -12.09 -19.29
C LEU A 255 5.62 -11.76 -20.79
N ASN A 256 4.58 -11.11 -21.31
CA ASN A 256 4.56 -10.67 -22.70
C ASN A 256 5.29 -9.32 -22.84
N ASP A 257 6.57 -9.39 -23.22
CA ASP A 257 7.44 -8.27 -23.58
C ASP A 257 7.42 -7.95 -25.09
N GLY A 258 6.57 -8.64 -25.87
CA GLY A 258 6.53 -8.58 -27.31
C GLY A 258 7.35 -9.71 -27.98
N THR A 259 7.65 -9.55 -29.26
CA THR A 259 8.53 -10.50 -29.97
C THR A 259 9.94 -9.91 -30.05
N PRO A 260 11.03 -10.70 -30.13
CA PRO A 260 12.36 -10.12 -30.18
C PRO A 260 12.60 -9.21 -31.41
N LEU A 261 11.86 -9.41 -32.51
CA LEU A 261 11.89 -8.51 -33.69
C LEU A 261 11.00 -7.27 -33.52
N PHE A 262 9.93 -7.38 -32.74
CA PHE A 262 8.97 -6.31 -32.47
C PHE A 262 8.68 -6.30 -30.97
N PRO A 263 9.60 -5.74 -30.16
CA PRO A 263 9.37 -5.62 -28.73
C PRO A 263 8.14 -4.74 -28.49
N LYS A 264 7.39 -5.00 -27.42
CA LYS A 264 6.25 -4.17 -27.04
C LYS A 264 6.81 -2.83 -26.56
N ILE A 265 6.84 -1.84 -27.44
CA ILE A 265 7.24 -0.47 -27.08
C ILE A 265 5.99 0.23 -26.57
N SER A 266 5.77 0.18 -25.25
CA SER A 266 4.80 1.05 -24.59
C SER A 266 5.51 2.31 -24.11
N LEU A 267 4.85 3.47 -24.26
CA LEU A 267 5.34 4.72 -23.69
C LEU A 267 5.09 4.80 -22.18
N THR A 268 4.34 3.84 -21.63
CA THR A 268 3.91 3.81 -20.24
C THR A 268 4.30 2.55 -19.50
N GLU A 269 4.54 1.43 -20.19
CA GLU A 269 4.91 0.16 -19.56
C GLU A 269 6.29 -0.31 -20.01
N TYR A 270 7.08 -0.79 -19.05
CA TYR A 270 8.31 -1.53 -19.30
C TYR A 270 8.16 -2.93 -18.69
N VAL A 271 8.44 -3.96 -19.48
CA VAL A 271 8.31 -5.37 -19.08
C VAL A 271 9.69 -6.01 -19.11
N ASP A 272 10.12 -6.52 -17.96
CA ASP A 272 11.32 -7.32 -17.81
C ASP A 272 10.92 -8.77 -17.52
N ASN A 273 11.02 -9.62 -18.54
CA ASN A 273 10.68 -11.03 -18.41
C ASN A 273 11.76 -11.87 -17.69
N GLU A 274 12.99 -11.38 -17.55
CA GLU A 274 14.04 -12.07 -16.80
C GLU A 274 13.80 -11.92 -15.30
N THR A 275 13.50 -10.69 -14.85
CA THR A 275 13.22 -10.40 -13.44
C THR A 275 11.75 -10.55 -13.07
N LYS A 276 10.88 -10.90 -14.04
CA LYS A 276 9.41 -10.98 -13.90
C LYS A 276 8.82 -9.70 -13.32
N THR A 277 9.30 -8.56 -13.79
CA THR A 277 8.89 -7.24 -13.28
C THR A 277 8.25 -6.41 -14.39
N ILE A 278 7.20 -5.68 -14.04
CA ILE A 278 6.56 -4.68 -14.90
C ILE A 278 6.60 -3.34 -14.20
N THR A 279 7.10 -2.32 -14.87
CA THR A 279 7.07 -0.95 -14.37
C THR A 279 6.14 -0.11 -15.24
N TYR A 280 5.17 0.54 -14.61
CA TYR A 280 4.29 1.50 -15.25
C TYR A 280 4.67 2.92 -14.84
N ARG A 281 4.82 3.80 -15.81
CA ARG A 281 5.01 5.25 -15.65
C ARG A 281 3.99 6.00 -16.51
N PRO A 282 3.26 6.98 -15.97
CA PRO A 282 2.35 7.81 -16.77
C PRO A 282 3.09 8.55 -17.87
N ARG A 283 2.48 8.63 -19.05
CA ARG A 283 2.99 9.46 -20.13
C ARG A 283 3.02 10.92 -19.69
N ASP A 284 4.07 11.64 -20.04
CA ASP A 284 4.25 13.06 -19.72
C ASP A 284 4.14 13.38 -18.21
N ASN A 285 4.39 12.37 -17.34
CA ASN A 285 4.19 12.44 -15.88
C ASN A 285 2.79 12.93 -15.48
N GLU A 286 1.76 12.58 -16.26
CA GLU A 286 0.39 12.98 -15.92
C GLU A 286 0.00 12.49 -14.51
N PRO A 287 -0.58 13.37 -13.68
CA PRO A 287 -0.98 12.99 -12.34
C PRO A 287 -2.18 12.02 -12.35
N LEU A 288 -2.31 11.26 -11.28
CA LEU A 288 -3.52 10.47 -11.00
C LEU A 288 -4.41 11.27 -10.04
N ILE A 289 -5.39 11.96 -10.62
CA ILE A 289 -6.33 12.81 -9.89
C ILE A 289 -7.29 11.97 -9.04
N GLN A 290 -7.93 12.61 -8.05
CA GLN A 290 -8.84 11.92 -7.14
C GLN A 290 -9.99 11.23 -7.87
N LYS A 291 -10.39 10.03 -7.40
CA LYS A 291 -11.49 9.24 -7.97
C LYS A 291 -11.32 8.89 -9.46
N SER A 292 -10.09 8.99 -9.96
CA SER A 292 -9.72 8.58 -11.30
C SER A 292 -8.93 7.28 -11.22
N ASN A 293 -9.03 6.50 -12.29
CA ASN A 293 -8.25 5.31 -12.48
C ASN A 293 -7.44 5.40 -13.79
N ARG A 294 -6.38 4.60 -13.84
CA ARG A 294 -5.69 4.24 -15.07
C ARG A 294 -5.59 2.74 -15.13
N TYR A 295 -5.51 2.20 -16.32
CA TYR A 295 -5.28 0.78 -16.49
C TYR A 295 -4.32 0.53 -17.64
N PHE A 296 -3.73 -0.66 -17.63
CA PHE A 296 -3.04 -1.20 -18.79
C PHE A 296 -3.29 -2.69 -18.91
N LYS A 297 -3.22 -3.19 -20.14
CA LYS A 297 -3.43 -4.59 -20.43
C LYS A 297 -2.16 -5.39 -20.17
N LEU A 298 -2.24 -6.32 -19.22
CA LEU A 298 -1.20 -7.26 -18.88
C LEU A 298 -1.47 -8.58 -19.60
N SER A 299 -0.42 -9.20 -20.12
CA SER A 299 -0.49 -10.55 -20.67
C SER A 299 0.66 -11.39 -20.13
N LEU A 300 0.32 -12.54 -19.55
CA LEU A 300 1.27 -13.46 -18.93
C LEU A 300 0.92 -14.91 -19.24
N LEU A 301 1.92 -15.77 -19.08
CA LEU A 301 1.83 -17.21 -19.19
C LEU A 301 1.95 -17.80 -17.78
N PRO A 302 0.87 -18.35 -17.20
CA PRO A 302 0.91 -18.98 -15.89
C PRO A 302 1.77 -20.25 -15.90
N ASP A 303 2.30 -20.62 -14.73
CA ASP A 303 2.94 -21.92 -14.53
C ASP A 303 1.87 -23.03 -14.54
N PRO A 304 2.02 -24.08 -15.38
CA PRO A 304 1.06 -25.18 -15.46
C PRO A 304 0.80 -25.93 -14.15
N ASN A 305 1.75 -25.89 -13.21
CA ASN A 305 1.64 -26.61 -11.94
C ASN A 305 1.26 -25.70 -10.76
N SER A 306 0.95 -24.42 -11.02
CA SER A 306 0.63 -23.45 -9.98
C SER A 306 -0.87 -23.21 -9.88
N GLU A 307 -1.37 -23.14 -8.64
CA GLU A 307 -2.78 -22.84 -8.33
C GLU A 307 -3.04 -21.33 -8.18
N LYS A 308 -1.98 -20.53 -8.01
CA LYS A 308 -2.08 -19.07 -7.83
C LYS A 308 -0.81 -18.34 -8.27
N ILE A 309 -0.98 -17.08 -8.62
CA ILE A 309 0.10 -16.14 -8.90
C ILE A 309 0.24 -15.22 -7.69
N VAL A 310 1.45 -15.12 -7.13
CA VAL A 310 1.76 -14.19 -6.04
C VAL A 310 2.64 -13.08 -6.59
N PHE A 311 2.25 -11.84 -6.35
CA PHE A 311 3.01 -10.68 -6.82
C PHE A 311 3.05 -9.57 -5.77
N GLU A 312 4.13 -8.83 -5.79
CA GLU A 312 4.33 -7.63 -4.99
C GLU A 312 4.17 -6.41 -5.89
N TRP A 313 3.43 -5.41 -5.45
CA TRP A 313 3.36 -4.13 -6.12
C TRP A 313 3.85 -3.01 -5.21
N GLU A 314 4.57 -2.07 -5.79
CA GLU A 314 5.11 -0.90 -5.11
C GLU A 314 4.78 0.35 -5.92
N LEU A 315 4.01 1.25 -5.31
CA LEU A 315 3.74 2.58 -5.82
C LEU A 315 4.74 3.55 -5.18
N LEU A 316 5.46 4.29 -6.03
CA LEU A 316 6.32 5.41 -5.62
C LEU A 316 5.79 6.69 -6.27
N ALA A 317 5.49 7.69 -5.45
CA ALA A 317 5.04 9.01 -5.86
C ALA A 317 5.80 10.11 -5.09
N ARG A 318 5.62 11.37 -5.48
CA ARG A 318 6.33 12.52 -4.88
C ARG A 318 6.21 12.58 -3.36
N ASP A 319 5.00 12.43 -2.84
CA ASP A 319 4.67 12.59 -1.42
C ASP A 319 3.96 11.34 -0.84
N PHE A 320 3.95 10.23 -1.58
CA PHE A 320 3.25 9.00 -1.20
C PHE A 320 4.02 7.76 -1.68
N ASN A 321 4.09 6.73 -0.85
CA ASN A 321 4.55 5.40 -1.26
C ASN A 321 3.69 4.33 -0.58
N ARG A 322 3.49 3.22 -1.27
CA ARG A 322 2.76 2.07 -0.74
C ARG A 322 3.26 0.80 -1.40
N LYS A 323 3.34 -0.27 -0.62
CA LYS A 323 3.87 -1.54 -1.07
C LYS A 323 3.09 -2.67 -0.43
N GLU A 324 2.54 -3.57 -1.25
CA GLU A 324 1.72 -4.69 -0.78
C GLU A 324 1.94 -5.94 -1.64
N VAL A 325 1.52 -7.08 -1.09
CA VAL A 325 1.51 -8.37 -1.78
C VAL A 325 0.06 -8.71 -2.09
N SER A 326 -0.18 -9.24 -3.29
CA SER A 326 -1.50 -9.61 -3.77
C SER A 326 -1.43 -10.93 -4.54
N GLU A 327 -2.57 -11.60 -4.67
CA GLU A 327 -2.68 -12.92 -5.26
C GLU A 327 -3.74 -12.93 -6.38
N ILE A 328 -3.51 -13.75 -7.40
CA ILE A 328 -4.45 -14.04 -8.48
C ILE A 328 -4.64 -15.56 -8.52
N TYR A 329 -5.88 -16.04 -8.54
CA TYR A 329 -6.17 -17.47 -8.58
C TYR A 329 -6.03 -18.03 -9.99
N ILE A 330 -5.64 -19.31 -10.10
CA ILE A 330 -5.58 -20.04 -11.37
C ILE A 330 -6.55 -21.22 -11.30
N GLU A 331 -7.52 -21.25 -12.21
CA GLU A 331 -8.44 -22.36 -12.42
C GLU A 331 -8.29 -22.89 -13.86
N PRO A 332 -7.36 -23.81 -14.13
CA PRO A 332 -7.06 -24.26 -15.49
C PRO A 332 -8.20 -24.99 -16.18
N GLU A 333 -8.33 -24.78 -17.48
CA GLU A 333 -9.17 -25.58 -18.37
C GLU A 333 -8.31 -26.63 -19.07
N TYR A 334 -8.57 -27.91 -18.78
CA TYR A 334 -7.79 -29.02 -19.35
C TYR A 334 -8.41 -29.55 -20.65
N ILE A 335 -7.58 -29.62 -21.67
CA ILE A 335 -7.86 -30.36 -22.91
C ILE A 335 -7.16 -31.71 -22.79
N GLU A 336 -7.93 -32.76 -22.56
CA GLU A 336 -7.39 -34.10 -22.35
C GLU A 336 -6.98 -34.77 -23.66
N LYS A 337 -5.78 -35.35 -23.66
CA LYS A 337 -5.30 -36.25 -24.73
C LYS A 337 -4.85 -37.56 -24.13
N ILE A 338 -5.48 -38.66 -24.57
CA ILE A 338 -5.10 -40.00 -24.15
C ILE A 338 -4.14 -40.58 -25.17
N GLU A 339 -2.93 -40.90 -24.72
CA GLU A 339 -1.96 -41.64 -25.52
C GLU A 339 -1.84 -43.06 -24.96
N ILE A 340 -1.80 -44.05 -25.85
CA ILE A 340 -1.60 -45.45 -25.46
C ILE A 340 -0.16 -45.79 -25.78
N GLU A 341 0.62 -46.04 -24.74
CA GLU A 341 1.99 -46.48 -24.87
C GLU A 341 2.05 -48.01 -24.79
N LEU A 342 2.64 -48.62 -25.82
CA LEU A 342 2.74 -50.07 -25.89
C LEU A 342 4.04 -50.53 -25.21
N VAL A 343 3.92 -51.51 -24.32
CA VAL A 343 5.06 -52.11 -23.59
C VAL A 343 5.20 -53.59 -23.94
N ASN A 344 6.42 -54.07 -24.09
CA ASN A 344 6.74 -55.47 -24.40
C ASN A 344 6.93 -56.32 -23.14
N GLU A 345 7.28 -55.70 -22.01
CA GLU A 345 7.41 -56.38 -20.72
C GLU A 345 6.21 -56.08 -19.81
N LYS A 346 5.66 -57.12 -19.16
CA LYS A 346 4.56 -56.95 -18.20
C LYS A 346 4.95 -56.16 -16.94
N SER A 347 6.25 -56.08 -16.63
CA SER A 347 6.83 -55.26 -15.55
C SER A 347 6.75 -53.76 -15.83
N GLU A 348 6.59 -53.35 -17.09
CA GLU A 348 6.47 -51.93 -17.50
C GLU A 348 5.02 -51.43 -17.49
N LEU A 349 4.06 -52.25 -17.07
CA LEU A 349 2.68 -51.79 -16.85
C LEU A 349 2.62 -51.01 -15.52
N SER A 350 2.54 -49.69 -15.60
CA SER A 350 2.38 -48.80 -14.45
C SER A 350 1.02 -48.11 -14.42
N GLU A 351 0.78 -47.32 -13.37
CA GLU A 351 -0.34 -46.38 -13.31
C GLU A 351 -0.26 -45.34 -14.43
N ASP A 352 -1.41 -44.75 -14.79
CA ASP A 352 -1.53 -43.74 -15.84
C ASP A 352 -0.61 -42.53 -15.51
N ASP A 353 0.30 -42.19 -16.41
CA ASP A 353 1.15 -41.00 -16.25
C ASP A 353 0.42 -39.76 -16.76
N VAL A 354 0.37 -38.71 -15.93
CA VAL A 354 -0.28 -37.44 -16.26
C VAL A 354 0.77 -36.36 -16.47
N PHE A 355 0.75 -35.73 -17.64
CA PHE A 355 1.64 -34.64 -18.01
C PHE A 355 0.84 -33.40 -18.44
N ILE A 356 1.07 -32.27 -17.77
CA ILE A 356 0.41 -30.99 -18.10
C ILE A 356 1.37 -30.13 -18.90
N SER A 357 0.90 -29.59 -20.02
CA SER A 357 1.68 -28.71 -20.90
C SER A 357 0.84 -27.58 -21.48
N TYR A 358 1.48 -26.64 -22.16
CA TYR A 358 0.78 -25.53 -22.79
C TYR A 358 -0.07 -25.99 -23.98
N HIS A 359 -1.26 -25.42 -24.12
CA HIS A 359 -2.13 -25.70 -25.24
C HIS A 359 -1.72 -24.85 -26.45
N VAL A 360 -1.10 -25.50 -27.44
CA VAL A 360 -0.56 -24.85 -28.63
C VAL A 360 -1.30 -25.35 -29.87
N VAL A 361 -1.82 -24.42 -30.66
CA VAL A 361 -2.60 -24.70 -31.90
C VAL A 361 -1.97 -24.03 -33.11
N GLU A 362 -2.30 -24.50 -34.31
CA GLU A 362 -1.94 -23.78 -35.54
C GLU A 362 -2.88 -22.58 -35.78
N LYS A 363 -2.36 -21.54 -36.44
CA LYS A 363 -3.09 -20.35 -36.88
C LYS A 363 -4.06 -20.78 -37.96
N GLU A 364 -5.34 -20.55 -37.75
CA GLU A 364 -6.32 -20.59 -38.84
C GLU A 364 -5.92 -19.55 -39.89
N GLN A 365 -5.88 -19.95 -41.16
CA GLN A 365 -5.47 -19.12 -42.30
C GLN A 365 -6.46 -18.01 -42.61
#